data_AF-A0A090S1M9-F1
#
_entry.id   AF-A0A090S1M9-F1
#
_cell.length_a   1.000
_cell.length_b   1.000
_cell.length_c   1.000
_cell.angle_alpha   90.00
_cell.angle_beta   90.00
_cell.angle_gamma   90.00
#
_symmetry.space_group_name_H-M   'P 1'
#
loop_
_entity.id
_entity.type
_entity.pdbx_description
1 polymer ?
#
loop_
_entity_poly.entity_id
_entity_poly.type
_entity_poly.pdbx_seq_one_letter_code
_entity_poly.pdbx_strand_id
1 'polypeptide(L)'
;MSSEEKIQIRSPRDHKGGHLFEVTETSVDWIEQYQHFKGVTKSILELLNLISLRGFSSKDGYVSTTELIDATDGKLTRAAIQQRLRAAVNIGLFSQHGVKFEEGLAGKTMLHRFVNPNQLVSVLGATSLVTESVKQSEKQKKSKALAQTQVNKRLLNEHGLYTPPAMRDEADQFVVSPTNWAGIIDQALAPPRTRKSYQKSMVSISGTKAVIETRSSKNIMTVDDLMTLFALFTLTVQYHDHHHEEYHLDAKQVPNKTPLYITDILSLRGKKDSGPARDSIRDSIDRIEFTDFQLHELTGRWLSENMPEASKVIVSDF
;
A
#
# COMPACT_ATOMS: atom_id res chain seq x y z
N MET A 1 -28.15 -30.88 0.45
CA MET A 1 -26.95 -30.23 -0.12
C MET A 1 -26.16 -31.32 -0.83
N SER A 2 -26.14 -31.32 -2.17
CA SER A 2 -25.49 -32.40 -2.94
C SER A 2 -23.99 -32.39 -2.66
N SER A 3 -23.44 -33.55 -2.31
CA SER A 3 -22.01 -33.79 -2.21
C SER A 3 -21.36 -33.56 -3.57
N GLU A 4 -20.79 -32.38 -3.80
CA GLU A 4 -19.93 -32.17 -4.97
C GLU A 4 -18.78 -33.17 -4.90
N GLU A 5 -18.75 -34.07 -5.88
CA GLU A 5 -17.81 -35.18 -5.95
C GLU A 5 -16.40 -34.62 -6.10
N LYS A 6 -15.53 -34.83 -5.09
CA LYS A 6 -14.16 -34.33 -5.11
C LYS A 6 -13.31 -35.12 -6.11
N ILE A 7 -12.58 -34.41 -6.96
CA ILE A 7 -11.71 -35.01 -7.99
C ILE A 7 -10.49 -35.63 -7.31
N GLN A 8 -10.18 -36.88 -7.65
CA GLN A 8 -9.01 -37.58 -7.13
C GLN A 8 -7.75 -37.22 -7.93
N ILE A 9 -6.74 -36.68 -7.24
CA ILE A 9 -5.43 -36.37 -7.80
C ILE A 9 -4.44 -37.47 -7.39
N ARG A 10 -3.77 -38.07 -8.38
CA ARG A 10 -2.84 -39.18 -8.19
C ARG A 10 -1.46 -38.71 -7.69
N SER A 11 -0.73 -39.62 -7.05
CA SER A 11 0.68 -39.46 -6.71
C SER A 11 1.52 -39.17 -7.98
N PRO A 12 2.58 -38.31 -7.94
CA PRO A 12 3.29 -37.77 -6.77
C PRO A 12 2.77 -36.41 -6.26
N ARG A 13 1.59 -35.94 -6.69
CA ARG A 13 1.09 -34.62 -6.27
C ARG A 13 0.54 -34.66 -4.84
N ASP A 14 0.83 -33.60 -4.09
CA ASP A 14 0.32 -33.39 -2.75
C ASP A 14 -0.21 -31.95 -2.56
N HIS A 15 -0.80 -31.70 -1.39
CA HIS A 15 -1.31 -30.38 -1.03
C HIS A 15 -0.21 -29.31 -0.85
N LYS A 16 1.06 -29.70 -0.68
CA LYS A 16 2.17 -28.75 -0.55
C LYS A 16 2.48 -28.06 -1.88
N GLY A 17 2.14 -28.69 -3.00
CA GLY A 17 2.12 -28.08 -4.33
C GLY A 17 1.20 -26.84 -4.44
N GLY A 18 0.22 -26.70 -3.56
CA GLY A 18 -0.78 -25.64 -3.61
C GLY A 18 -1.84 -25.89 -4.69
N HIS A 19 -2.50 -24.83 -5.17
CA HIS A 19 -3.53 -24.93 -6.21
C HIS A 19 -3.01 -25.58 -7.49
N LEU A 20 -3.87 -26.36 -8.13
CA LEU A 20 -3.61 -27.07 -9.37
C LEU A 20 -4.35 -26.41 -10.53
N PHE A 21 -3.73 -26.42 -11.71
CA PHE A 21 -4.27 -25.94 -12.96
C PHE A 21 -4.31 -27.10 -13.95
N GLU A 22 -5.46 -27.38 -14.52
CA GLU A 22 -5.59 -28.36 -15.60
C GLU A 22 -5.26 -27.67 -16.92
N VAL A 23 -4.27 -28.22 -17.64
CA VAL A 23 -3.81 -27.67 -18.92
C VAL A 23 -4.20 -28.63 -20.03
N THR A 24 -4.98 -28.13 -20.99
CA THR A 24 -5.25 -28.81 -22.26
C THR A 24 -4.62 -28.03 -23.40
N GLU A 25 -4.33 -28.69 -24.53
CA GLU A 25 -3.81 -28.00 -25.72
C GLU A 25 -4.74 -26.85 -26.15
N THR A 26 -6.05 -27.06 -26.07
CA THR A 26 -7.07 -26.04 -26.37
C THR A 26 -7.07 -24.83 -25.42
N SER A 27 -6.52 -24.98 -24.21
CA SER A 27 -6.45 -23.88 -23.24
C SER A 27 -5.49 -22.79 -23.71
N VAL A 28 -4.49 -23.13 -24.54
CA VAL A 28 -3.50 -22.19 -25.07
C VAL A 28 -4.17 -21.20 -26.03
N ASP A 29 -4.99 -21.71 -26.96
CA ASP A 29 -5.72 -20.89 -27.93
C ASP A 29 -6.74 -19.94 -27.26
N TRP A 30 -7.27 -20.35 -26.10
CA TRP A 30 -8.24 -19.54 -25.36
C TRP A 30 -7.60 -18.31 -24.70
N ILE A 31 -6.30 -18.33 -24.41
CA ILE A 31 -5.61 -17.20 -23.76
C ILE A 31 -5.64 -15.97 -24.66
N GLU A 32 -5.41 -16.14 -25.96
CA GLU A 32 -5.51 -15.06 -26.93
C GLU A 32 -6.92 -14.50 -27.02
N GLN A 33 -7.95 -15.33 -26.81
CA GLN A 33 -9.33 -14.87 -26.80
C GLN A 33 -9.67 -14.14 -25.50
N TYR A 34 -9.09 -14.55 -24.37
CA TYR A 34 -9.41 -13.95 -23.08
C TYR A 34 -9.04 -12.46 -22.97
N GLN A 35 -8.03 -12.01 -23.71
CA GLN A 35 -7.64 -10.59 -23.72
C GLN A 35 -8.76 -9.64 -24.15
N HIS A 36 -9.81 -10.16 -24.81
CA HIS A 36 -10.96 -9.39 -25.24
C HIS A 36 -12.04 -9.22 -24.16
N PHE A 37 -11.94 -9.90 -23.01
CA PHE A 37 -12.89 -9.70 -21.90
C PHE A 37 -12.47 -8.56 -20.98
N LYS A 38 -13.47 -7.84 -20.48
CA LYS A 38 -13.29 -6.77 -19.49
C LYS A 38 -12.68 -7.33 -18.22
N GLY A 39 -11.75 -6.58 -17.64
CA GLY A 39 -11.07 -6.94 -16.40
C GLY A 39 -9.86 -7.85 -16.58
N VAL A 40 -9.62 -8.40 -17.77
CA VAL A 40 -8.41 -9.18 -18.06
C VAL A 40 -7.21 -8.24 -18.20
N THR A 41 -6.37 -8.19 -17.18
CA THR A 41 -5.17 -7.35 -17.13
C THR A 41 -3.95 -8.08 -17.68
N LYS A 42 -2.88 -7.32 -17.98
CA LYS A 42 -1.57 -7.90 -18.36
C LYS A 42 -1.04 -8.91 -17.33
N SER A 43 -1.20 -8.61 -16.04
CA SER A 43 -0.74 -9.51 -14.97
C SER A 43 -1.52 -10.82 -14.90
N ILE A 44 -2.80 -10.83 -15.29
CA ILE A 44 -3.58 -12.06 -15.44
C ILE A 44 -3.07 -12.84 -16.66
N LEU A 45 -2.88 -12.19 -17.81
CA LEU A 45 -2.35 -12.83 -19.02
C LEU A 45 -0.97 -13.46 -18.79
N GLU A 46 -0.08 -12.78 -18.05
CA GLU A 46 1.21 -13.35 -17.63
C GLU A 46 1.04 -14.66 -16.85
N LEU A 47 0.08 -14.72 -15.90
CA LEU A 47 -0.19 -15.95 -15.15
C LEU A 47 -0.69 -17.06 -16.08
N LEU A 48 -1.62 -16.75 -16.99
CA LEU A 48 -2.17 -17.75 -17.92
C LEU A 48 -1.08 -18.29 -18.86
N ASN A 49 -0.25 -17.40 -19.41
CA ASN A 49 0.88 -17.78 -20.26
C ASN A 49 1.89 -18.64 -19.51
N LEU A 50 2.17 -18.33 -18.24
CA LEU A 50 3.07 -19.12 -17.42
C LEU A 50 2.51 -20.52 -17.14
N ILE A 51 1.20 -20.62 -16.87
CA ILE A 51 0.50 -21.91 -16.72
C ILE A 51 0.60 -22.74 -18.00
N SER A 52 0.31 -22.14 -19.16
CA SER A 52 0.39 -22.83 -20.45
C SER A 52 1.81 -23.25 -20.81
N LEU A 53 2.78 -22.36 -20.63
CA LEU A 53 4.20 -22.65 -20.89
C LEU A 53 4.68 -23.82 -20.03
N ARG A 54 4.35 -23.80 -18.74
CA ARG A 54 4.70 -24.90 -17.83
C ARG A 54 3.90 -26.17 -18.14
N GLY A 55 2.67 -26.03 -18.61
CA GLY A 55 1.80 -27.12 -19.02
C GLY A 55 2.37 -28.00 -20.13
N PHE A 56 3.11 -27.42 -21.08
CA PHE A 56 3.82 -28.21 -22.12
C PHE A 56 4.86 -29.18 -21.54
N SER A 57 5.41 -28.89 -20.36
CA SER A 57 6.35 -29.77 -19.66
C SER A 57 5.69 -30.69 -18.63
N SER A 58 4.36 -30.61 -18.47
CA SER A 58 3.62 -31.44 -17.53
C SER A 58 3.47 -32.86 -18.05
N LYS A 59 3.63 -33.85 -17.15
CA LYS A 59 3.50 -35.28 -17.47
C LYS A 59 2.11 -35.83 -17.20
N ASP A 60 1.31 -35.13 -16.40
CA ASP A 60 0.02 -35.59 -15.89
C ASP A 60 -1.13 -34.61 -16.19
N GLY A 61 -0.87 -33.60 -17.04
CA GLY A 61 -1.86 -32.61 -17.44
C GLY A 61 -2.14 -31.53 -16.41
N TYR A 62 -1.42 -31.52 -15.28
CA TYR A 62 -1.58 -30.51 -14.24
C TYR A 62 -0.34 -29.63 -14.08
N VAL A 63 -0.54 -28.42 -13.59
CA VAL A 63 0.52 -27.51 -13.13
C VAL A 63 0.17 -27.03 -11.73
N SER A 64 1.11 -27.12 -10.81
CA SER A 64 0.93 -26.64 -9.43
C SER A 64 1.44 -25.23 -9.23
N THR A 65 0.95 -24.57 -8.18
CA THR A 65 1.43 -23.22 -7.80
C THR A 65 2.93 -23.21 -7.52
N THR A 66 3.46 -24.26 -6.89
CA THR A 66 4.91 -24.38 -6.63
C THR A 66 5.70 -24.43 -7.94
N GLU A 67 5.26 -25.19 -8.94
CA GLU A 67 5.93 -25.25 -10.26
C GLU A 67 5.94 -23.90 -10.99
N LEU A 68 4.93 -23.06 -10.78
CA LEU A 68 4.90 -21.70 -11.33
C LEU A 68 5.90 -20.77 -10.63
N ILE A 69 6.08 -20.93 -9.31
CA ILE A 69 7.09 -20.16 -8.54
C ILE A 69 8.48 -20.54 -9.05
N ASP A 70 8.75 -21.84 -9.17
CA ASP A 70 10.03 -22.37 -9.64
C ASP A 70 10.34 -21.92 -11.07
N ALA A 71 9.33 -21.91 -11.96
CA ALA A 71 9.48 -21.44 -13.34
C ALA A 71 9.81 -19.93 -13.48
N THR A 72 9.70 -19.16 -12.39
CA THR A 72 10.03 -17.72 -12.37
C THR A 72 11.25 -17.42 -11.51
N ASP A 73 12.00 -18.45 -11.10
CA ASP A 73 13.12 -18.32 -10.15
C ASP A 73 12.72 -17.59 -8.86
N GLY A 74 11.48 -17.80 -8.39
CA GLY A 74 10.95 -17.16 -7.19
C GLY A 74 10.54 -15.69 -7.34
N LYS A 75 10.69 -15.07 -8.52
CA LYS A 75 10.25 -13.69 -8.77
C LYS A 75 8.74 -13.52 -8.56
N LEU A 76 7.95 -14.53 -8.93
CA LEU A 76 6.52 -14.53 -8.69
C LEU A 76 6.20 -15.31 -7.40
N THR A 77 5.85 -14.59 -6.34
CA THR A 77 5.56 -15.20 -5.04
C THR A 77 4.21 -15.94 -5.03
N ARG A 78 4.05 -16.90 -4.11
CA ARG A 78 2.78 -17.63 -3.91
C ARG A 78 1.59 -16.67 -3.70
N ALA A 79 1.79 -15.60 -2.93
CA ALA A 79 0.77 -14.58 -2.68
C ALA A 79 0.38 -13.82 -3.96
N ALA A 80 1.36 -13.47 -4.81
CA ALA A 80 1.10 -12.83 -6.09
C ALA A 80 0.31 -13.73 -7.05
N ILE A 81 0.64 -15.03 -7.12
CA ILE A 81 -0.12 -16.01 -7.90
C ILE A 81 -1.56 -16.11 -7.38
N GLN A 82 -1.76 -16.24 -6.07
CA GLN A 82 -3.10 -16.31 -5.48
C GLN A 82 -3.91 -15.03 -5.68
N GLN A 83 -3.29 -13.85 -5.68
CA GLN A 83 -3.97 -12.59 -5.99
C GLN A 83 -4.44 -12.56 -7.44
N ARG A 84 -3.57 -12.89 -8.40
CA ARG A 84 -3.90 -12.97 -9.83
C ARG A 84 -4.96 -14.04 -10.10
N LEU A 85 -4.87 -15.20 -9.44
CA LEU A 85 -5.84 -16.29 -9.53
C LEU A 85 -7.23 -15.86 -9.05
N ARG A 86 -7.33 -15.19 -7.90
CA ARG A 86 -8.61 -14.67 -7.40
C ARG A 86 -9.26 -13.71 -8.39
N ALA A 87 -8.47 -12.82 -9.01
CA ALA A 87 -8.97 -11.92 -10.04
C ALA A 87 -9.46 -12.68 -11.29
N ALA A 88 -8.70 -13.67 -11.77
CA ALA A 88 -9.07 -14.50 -12.92
C ALA A 88 -10.35 -15.32 -12.67
N VAL A 89 -10.51 -15.88 -11.47
CA VAL A 89 -11.73 -16.60 -11.06
C VAL A 89 -12.93 -15.67 -11.01
N ASN A 90 -12.78 -14.46 -10.46
CA ASN A 90 -13.88 -13.48 -10.40
C ASN A 90 -14.35 -13.03 -11.79
N ILE A 91 -13.48 -13.05 -12.80
CA ILE A 91 -13.84 -12.78 -14.20
C ILE A 91 -14.55 -13.99 -14.81
N GLY A 92 -14.37 -15.19 -14.26
CA GLY A 92 -14.94 -16.45 -14.76
C GLY A 92 -13.99 -17.25 -15.64
N LEU A 93 -12.70 -16.88 -15.73
CA LEU A 93 -11.72 -17.56 -16.59
C LEU A 93 -11.43 -19.00 -16.12
N PHE A 94 -11.63 -19.27 -14.83
CA PHE A 94 -11.44 -20.58 -14.23
C PHE A 94 -12.71 -21.05 -13.52
N SER A 95 -13.01 -22.33 -13.68
CA SER A 95 -13.94 -23.07 -12.83
C SER A 95 -13.16 -23.76 -11.71
N GLN A 96 -13.67 -23.66 -10.47
CA GLN A 96 -13.00 -24.19 -9.28
C GLN A 96 -13.63 -25.50 -8.84
N HIS A 97 -12.81 -26.54 -8.65
CA HIS A 97 -13.26 -27.86 -8.22
C HIS A 97 -12.49 -28.31 -6.98
N GLY A 98 -13.21 -28.88 -6.01
CA GLY A 98 -12.61 -29.49 -4.84
C GLY A 98 -11.83 -30.77 -5.21
N VAL A 99 -10.66 -30.96 -4.62
CA VAL A 99 -9.82 -32.14 -4.85
C VAL A 99 -9.65 -32.99 -3.59
N LYS A 100 -9.34 -34.26 -3.80
CA LYS A 100 -8.78 -35.20 -2.81
C LYS A 100 -7.49 -35.79 -3.39
N PHE A 101 -6.43 -35.89 -2.60
CA PHE A 101 -5.22 -36.57 -3.05
C PHE A 101 -5.33 -38.06 -2.74
N GLU A 102 -4.64 -38.87 -3.54
CA GLU A 102 -4.49 -40.31 -3.32
C GLU A 102 -3.80 -40.61 -1.97
N GLU A 103 -2.81 -39.79 -1.62
CA GLU A 103 -2.10 -39.86 -0.35
C GLU A 103 -2.14 -38.51 0.38
N GLY A 104 -2.49 -38.53 1.67
CA GLY A 104 -2.46 -37.36 2.55
C GLY A 104 -3.70 -36.47 2.52
N LEU A 105 -3.59 -35.31 3.18
CA LEU A 105 -4.70 -34.36 3.35
C LEU A 105 -4.84 -33.46 2.12
N ALA A 106 -6.08 -33.11 1.75
CA ALA A 106 -6.38 -32.18 0.65
C ALA A 106 -6.04 -30.71 0.97
N GLY A 107 -6.11 -30.33 2.25
CA GLY A 107 -5.95 -28.94 2.68
C GLY A 107 -7.01 -28.02 2.06
N LYS A 108 -6.59 -26.81 1.64
CA LYS A 108 -7.41 -25.83 0.90
C LYS A 108 -7.14 -25.84 -0.61
N THR A 109 -6.55 -26.93 -1.10
CA THR A 109 -6.18 -27.04 -2.50
C THR A 109 -7.42 -27.15 -3.38
N MET A 110 -7.41 -26.44 -4.50
CA MET A 110 -8.47 -26.47 -5.51
C MET A 110 -7.85 -26.75 -6.87
N LEU A 111 -8.59 -27.44 -7.73
CA LEU A 111 -8.29 -27.59 -9.14
C LEU A 111 -8.99 -26.48 -9.94
N HIS A 112 -8.24 -25.83 -10.82
CA HIS A 112 -8.69 -24.76 -11.68
C HIS A 112 -8.67 -25.22 -13.13
N ARG A 113 -9.83 -25.23 -13.79
CA ARG A 113 -9.97 -25.58 -15.20
C ARG A 113 -10.38 -24.35 -16.01
N PHE A 114 -9.69 -24.12 -17.12
CA PHE A 114 -10.00 -23.05 -18.04
C PHE A 114 -11.45 -23.16 -18.56
N VAL A 115 -12.16 -22.04 -18.63
CA VAL A 115 -13.54 -21.99 -19.12
C VAL A 115 -13.57 -21.53 -20.57
N ASN A 116 -14.19 -22.32 -21.45
CA ASN A 116 -14.26 -21.98 -22.87
C ASN A 116 -14.76 -20.53 -23.10
N PRO A 117 -14.04 -19.68 -23.84
CA PRO A 117 -14.44 -18.30 -24.11
C PRO A 117 -15.87 -18.17 -24.65
N ASN A 118 -16.33 -19.10 -25.50
CA ASN A 118 -17.69 -19.10 -26.04
C ASN A 118 -18.75 -19.30 -24.94
N GLN A 119 -18.45 -20.14 -23.95
CA GLN A 119 -19.30 -20.32 -22.77
C GLN A 119 -19.25 -19.09 -21.86
N LEU A 120 -18.10 -18.43 -21.78
CA LEU A 120 -17.94 -17.21 -20.99
C LEU A 120 -18.77 -16.06 -21.59
N VAL A 121 -18.81 -15.92 -22.92
CA VAL A 121 -19.69 -14.97 -23.61
C VAL A 121 -21.17 -15.25 -23.35
N SER A 122 -21.59 -16.52 -23.34
CA SER A 122 -23.00 -16.87 -23.12
C SER A 122 -23.46 -16.59 -21.69
N VAL A 123 -22.58 -16.78 -20.70
CA VAL A 123 -22.88 -16.55 -19.27
C VAL A 123 -22.78 -15.06 -18.90
N LEU A 124 -21.78 -14.33 -19.39
CA LEU A 124 -21.56 -12.93 -19.03
C LEU A 124 -22.26 -11.92 -19.97
N GLY A 125 -22.77 -12.39 -21.11
CA GLY A 125 -23.37 -11.56 -22.16
C GLY A 125 -22.34 -10.77 -22.97
N ALA A 126 -22.74 -10.28 -24.15
CA ALA A 126 -21.88 -9.53 -25.07
C ALA A 126 -21.31 -8.23 -24.48
N THR A 127 -21.90 -7.72 -23.40
CA THR A 127 -21.42 -6.54 -22.65
C THR A 127 -20.12 -6.79 -21.88
N SER A 128 -19.70 -8.04 -21.72
CA SER A 128 -18.45 -8.44 -21.05
C SER A 128 -17.20 -8.24 -21.92
N LEU A 129 -17.36 -8.06 -23.23
CA LEU A 129 -16.26 -7.83 -24.16
C LEU A 129 -15.80 -6.36 -24.13
N VAL A 130 -14.51 -6.15 -24.35
CA VAL A 130 -13.91 -4.83 -24.49
C VAL A 130 -14.29 -4.26 -25.85
N THR A 131 -15.30 -3.38 -25.86
CA THR A 131 -15.68 -2.61 -27.04
C THR A 131 -14.75 -1.42 -27.24
N GLU A 132 -14.63 -0.92 -28.48
CA GLU A 132 -13.88 0.32 -28.76
C GLU A 132 -14.38 1.51 -27.94
N SER A 133 -15.68 1.57 -27.67
CA SER A 133 -16.29 2.60 -26.81
C SER A 133 -15.75 2.57 -25.37
N VAL A 134 -15.45 1.39 -24.82
CA VAL A 134 -14.85 1.26 -23.48
C VAL A 134 -13.41 1.74 -23.49
N LYS A 135 -12.62 1.34 -24.51
CA LYS A 135 -11.23 1.83 -24.70
C LYS A 135 -11.19 3.35 -24.85
N GLN A 136 -12.12 3.93 -25.60
CA GLN A 136 -12.25 5.39 -25.74
C GLN A 136 -12.64 6.04 -24.41
N SER A 137 -13.58 5.48 -23.65
CA SER A 137 -13.95 6.01 -22.33
C SER A 137 -12.81 5.96 -21.32
N GLU A 138 -11.98 4.90 -21.33
CA GLU A 138 -10.82 4.79 -20.46
C GLU A 138 -9.72 5.77 -20.86
N LYS A 139 -9.47 5.93 -22.17
CA LYS A 139 -8.56 6.95 -22.70
C LYS A 139 -9.03 8.36 -22.32
N GLN A 140 -10.35 8.61 -22.37
CA GLN A 140 -10.96 9.88 -21.96
C GLN A 140 -10.90 10.10 -20.44
N LYS A 141 -11.08 9.06 -19.62
CA LYS A 141 -10.88 9.14 -18.16
C LYS A 141 -9.42 9.45 -17.83
N LYS A 142 -8.48 8.78 -18.51
CA LYS A 142 -7.04 9.01 -18.32
C LYS A 142 -6.63 10.41 -18.76
N SER A 143 -7.16 10.92 -19.89
CA SER A 143 -6.89 12.29 -20.33
C SER A 143 -7.51 13.33 -19.38
N LYS A 144 -8.74 13.09 -18.88
CA LYS A 144 -9.37 13.95 -17.87
C LYS A 144 -8.60 13.98 -16.57
N ALA A 145 -8.09 12.83 -16.11
CA ALA A 145 -7.22 12.76 -14.92
C ALA A 145 -5.91 13.53 -15.14
N LEU A 146 -5.28 13.38 -16.30
CA LEU A 146 -4.05 14.10 -16.64
C LEU A 146 -4.27 15.62 -16.71
N ALA A 147 -5.38 16.05 -17.30
CA ALA A 147 -5.79 17.45 -17.35
C ALA A 147 -6.06 17.99 -15.94
N GLN A 148 -6.73 17.22 -15.08
CA GLN A 148 -6.94 17.60 -13.68
C GLN A 148 -5.62 17.73 -12.92
N THR A 149 -4.65 16.84 -13.14
CA THR A 149 -3.32 16.95 -12.55
C THR A 149 -2.59 18.22 -13.00
N GLN A 150 -2.69 18.57 -14.29
CA GLN A 150 -2.11 19.82 -14.81
C GLN A 150 -2.78 21.07 -14.22
N VAL A 151 -4.10 21.07 -14.07
CA VAL A 151 -4.86 22.16 -13.43
C VAL A 151 -4.48 22.27 -11.96
N ASN A 152 -4.42 21.16 -11.23
CA ASN A 152 -4.00 21.15 -9.82
C ASN A 152 -2.56 21.68 -9.67
N LYS A 153 -1.64 21.29 -10.57
CA LYS A 153 -0.27 21.80 -10.55
C LYS A 153 -0.21 23.31 -10.80
N ARG A 154 -1.04 23.85 -11.70
CA ARG A 154 -1.16 25.30 -11.91
C ARG A 154 -1.73 26.01 -10.68
N LEU A 155 -2.82 25.50 -10.10
CA LEU A 155 -3.41 26.05 -8.88
C LEU A 155 -2.42 26.07 -7.71
N LEU A 156 -1.65 24.99 -7.53
CA LEU A 156 -0.62 24.90 -6.49
C LEU A 156 0.51 25.92 -6.71
N ASN A 157 0.91 26.17 -7.97
CA ASN A 157 1.88 27.20 -8.32
C ASN A 157 1.33 28.63 -8.10
N GLU A 158 0.09 28.90 -8.53
CA GLU A 158 -0.56 30.20 -8.41
C GLU A 158 -0.76 30.63 -6.95
N HIS A 159 -1.04 29.68 -6.06
CA HIS A 159 -1.23 29.93 -4.63
C HIS A 159 0.04 29.82 -3.78
N GLY A 160 1.23 29.60 -4.38
CA GLY A 160 2.48 29.45 -3.64
C GLY A 160 2.54 28.19 -2.75
N LEU A 161 1.59 27.28 -2.88
CA LEU A 161 1.47 26.03 -2.11
C LEU A 161 2.46 24.94 -2.57
N TYR A 162 3.28 25.23 -3.59
CA TYR A 162 4.38 24.38 -4.04
C TYR A 162 5.65 24.55 -3.18
N THR A 163 5.69 25.60 -2.35
CA THR A 163 6.77 25.87 -1.42
C THR A 163 6.32 25.42 -0.03
N PRO A 164 6.69 24.20 0.42
CA PRO A 164 6.49 23.87 1.83
C PRO A 164 7.25 24.88 2.70
N PRO A 165 6.80 25.12 3.94
CA PRO A 165 7.59 25.92 4.88
C PRO A 165 9.02 25.37 4.93
N ALA A 166 10.00 26.26 4.91
CA ALA A 166 11.40 25.85 5.02
C ALA A 166 11.58 25.15 6.38
N MET A 167 12.08 23.91 6.37
CA MET A 167 12.54 23.26 7.59
C MET A 167 13.58 24.19 8.24
N ARG A 168 13.43 24.46 9.54
CA ARG A 168 14.46 25.13 10.33
C ARG A 168 15.73 24.27 10.34
N ASP A 169 16.89 24.87 10.53
CA ASP A 169 18.16 24.13 10.61
C ASP A 169 18.11 23.06 11.71
N GLU A 170 18.75 21.91 11.49
CA GLU A 170 18.76 20.77 12.43
C GLU A 170 19.19 21.17 13.86
N ALA A 171 20.03 22.21 13.98
CA ALA A 171 20.47 22.76 15.26
C ALA A 171 19.34 23.34 16.11
N ASP A 172 18.26 23.78 15.47
CA ASP A 172 17.07 24.38 16.09
C ASP A 172 15.94 23.36 16.28
N GLN A 173 16.10 22.12 15.79
CA GLN A 173 15.09 21.07 15.87
C GLN A 173 15.26 20.19 17.11
N PHE A 174 14.15 19.82 17.74
CA PHE A 174 14.15 18.81 18.79
C PHE A 174 14.08 17.40 18.17
N VAL A 175 15.22 16.71 18.16
CA VAL A 175 15.30 15.32 17.67
C VAL A 175 14.88 14.35 18.77
N VAL A 176 13.72 13.73 18.61
CA VAL A 176 13.29 12.62 19.46
C VAL A 176 13.95 11.33 18.96
N SER A 177 14.79 10.72 19.80
CA SER A 177 15.28 9.36 19.53
C SER A 177 14.08 8.40 19.37
N PRO A 178 14.11 7.46 18.40
CA PRO A 178 13.06 6.46 18.23
C PRO A 178 12.72 5.70 19.53
N THR A 179 13.71 5.47 20.39
CA THR A 179 13.53 4.79 21.68
C THR A 179 12.73 5.61 22.71
N ASN A 180 12.74 6.93 22.56
CA ASN A 180 12.12 7.86 23.51
C ASN A 180 10.74 8.36 23.02
N TRP A 181 10.34 8.01 21.79
CA TRP A 181 9.10 8.47 21.16
C TRP A 181 7.86 8.24 22.04
N ALA A 182 7.65 6.98 22.45
CA ALA A 182 6.49 6.59 23.25
C ALA A 182 6.50 7.22 24.67
N GLY A 183 7.67 7.61 25.17
CA GLY A 183 7.81 8.24 26.49
C GLY A 183 7.57 9.75 26.48
N ILE A 184 7.78 10.42 25.34
CA ILE A 184 7.79 11.88 25.23
C ILE A 184 6.62 12.38 24.39
N ILE A 185 6.51 11.91 23.13
CA ILE A 185 5.50 12.41 22.19
C ILE A 185 4.12 11.97 22.62
N ASP A 186 3.92 10.70 22.98
CA ASP A 186 2.59 10.19 23.36
C ASP A 186 1.99 10.94 24.58
N GLN A 187 2.84 11.41 25.49
CA GLN A 187 2.42 12.22 26.65
C GLN A 187 2.17 13.69 26.32
N ALA A 188 2.70 14.16 25.19
CA ALA A 188 2.54 15.53 24.71
C ALA A 188 1.27 15.71 23.86
N LEU A 189 0.66 14.62 23.40
CA LEU A 189 -0.56 14.65 22.59
C LEU A 189 -1.83 14.86 23.42
N ALA A 190 -2.82 15.50 22.81
CA ALA A 190 -4.14 15.61 23.41
C ALA A 190 -4.85 14.25 23.46
N PRO A 191 -5.71 14.00 24.46
CA PRO A 191 -6.54 12.80 24.50
C PRO A 191 -7.45 12.67 23.26
N PRO A 192 -7.90 11.44 22.92
CA PRO A 192 -8.79 11.21 21.79
C PRO A 192 -9.99 12.15 21.76
N ARG A 193 -10.37 12.63 20.57
CA ARG A 193 -11.53 13.52 20.34
C ARG A 193 -11.50 14.84 21.14
N THR A 194 -10.33 15.28 21.61
CA THR A 194 -10.17 16.54 22.33
C THR A 194 -9.78 17.67 21.38
N ARG A 195 -10.34 18.88 21.61
CA ARG A 195 -9.97 20.10 20.90
C ARG A 195 -9.35 21.08 21.88
N LYS A 196 -8.03 21.22 21.82
CA LYS A 196 -7.24 22.16 22.63
C LYS A 196 -6.15 22.76 21.75
N SER A 197 -5.73 23.97 22.06
CA SER A 197 -4.62 24.65 21.37
C SER A 197 -3.33 24.63 22.17
N TYR A 198 -3.39 24.15 23.42
CA TYR A 198 -2.26 24.13 24.35
C TYR A 198 -2.35 22.93 25.31
N GLN A 199 -1.23 22.25 25.54
CA GLN A 199 -1.06 21.24 26.58
C GLN A 199 0.36 21.32 27.17
N LYS A 200 0.49 20.99 28.45
CA LYS A 200 1.76 20.92 29.15
C LYS A 200 1.86 19.62 29.92
N SER A 201 2.94 18.88 29.71
CA SER A 201 3.18 17.58 30.34
C SER A 201 4.58 17.51 30.94
N MET A 202 4.71 16.85 32.09
CA MET A 202 6.02 16.53 32.69
C MET A 202 6.51 15.22 32.10
N VAL A 203 7.71 15.23 31.52
CA VAL A 203 8.35 14.05 30.91
C VAL A 203 9.73 13.81 31.54
N SER A 204 10.21 12.57 31.49
CA SER A 204 11.57 12.23 31.92
C SER A 204 12.35 11.72 30.72
N ILE A 205 13.47 12.37 30.42
CA ILE A 205 14.31 12.06 29.26
C ILE A 205 15.69 11.73 29.78
N SER A 206 16.10 10.47 29.63
CA SER A 206 17.42 10.00 30.07
C SER A 206 17.74 10.31 31.55
N GLY A 207 16.71 10.34 32.40
CA GLY A 207 16.83 10.65 33.84
C GLY A 207 16.67 12.13 34.22
N THR A 208 16.60 13.03 33.23
CA THR A 208 16.39 14.48 33.43
C THR A 208 14.90 14.79 33.39
N LYS A 209 14.41 15.53 34.39
CA LYS A 209 13.02 16.04 34.36
C LYS A 209 12.92 17.16 33.34
N ALA A 210 11.94 17.07 32.46
CA ALA A 210 11.64 18.08 31.46
C ALA A 210 10.14 18.35 31.40
N VAL A 211 9.78 19.50 30.85
CA VAL A 211 8.41 19.87 30.54
C VAL A 211 8.29 19.92 29.03
N ILE A 212 7.30 19.23 28.47
CA ILE A 212 6.93 19.41 27.07
C ILE A 212 5.66 20.26 26.99
N GLU A 213 5.74 21.31 26.19
CA GLU A 213 4.60 22.16 25.83
C GLU A 213 4.23 21.88 24.38
N THR A 214 2.95 21.62 24.16
CA THR A 214 2.39 21.37 22.83
C THR A 214 1.46 22.52 22.49
N ARG A 215 1.72 23.20 21.38
CA ARG A 215 1.00 24.42 20.97
C ARG A 215 0.49 24.29 19.55
N SER A 216 -0.60 24.96 19.24
CA SER A 216 -1.08 25.09 17.86
C SER A 216 -1.83 26.39 17.70
N SER A 217 -1.73 27.00 16.51
CA SER A 217 -2.63 28.09 16.10
C SER A 217 -4.08 27.63 15.92
N LYS A 218 -4.30 26.31 15.82
CA LYS A 218 -5.59 25.64 15.69
C LYS A 218 -5.81 24.67 16.87
N ASN A 219 -5.93 23.38 16.58
CA ASN A 219 -6.02 22.32 17.58
C ASN A 219 -4.73 21.51 17.52
N ILE A 220 -4.18 21.18 18.69
CA ILE A 220 -3.01 20.31 18.80
C ILE A 220 -3.36 18.88 18.37
N MET A 221 -2.34 18.15 17.92
CA MET A 221 -2.43 16.73 17.62
C MET A 221 -3.02 15.93 18.79
N THR A 222 -3.86 14.96 18.44
CA THR A 222 -4.41 13.98 19.36
C THR A 222 -3.73 12.62 19.17
N VAL A 223 -3.90 11.72 20.13
CA VAL A 223 -3.42 10.33 20.00
C VAL A 223 -3.98 9.62 18.75
N ASP A 224 -5.19 9.97 18.30
CA ASP A 224 -5.80 9.38 17.10
C ASP A 224 -5.07 9.78 15.79
N ASP A 225 -4.32 10.88 15.82
CA ASP A 225 -3.57 11.41 14.68
C ASP A 225 -2.24 10.67 14.46
N LEU A 226 -1.71 9.95 15.46
CA LEU A 226 -0.46 9.19 15.35
C LEU A 226 -0.49 8.20 14.20
N MET A 227 -1.60 7.49 14.02
CA MET A 227 -1.70 6.54 12.91
C MET A 227 -1.62 7.26 11.55
N THR A 228 -2.08 8.51 11.43
CA THR A 228 -1.93 9.30 10.21
C THR A 228 -0.46 9.68 10.03
N LEU A 229 0.20 10.15 11.10
CA LEU A 229 1.62 10.50 11.07
C LEU A 229 2.49 9.31 10.64
N PHE A 230 2.29 8.13 11.22
CA PHE A 230 3.00 6.91 10.82
C PHE A 230 2.70 6.47 9.38
N ALA A 231 1.48 6.73 8.88
CA ALA A 231 1.17 6.51 7.47
C ALA A 231 1.97 7.46 6.56
N LEU A 232 2.12 8.74 6.94
CA LEU A 232 2.95 9.70 6.21
C LEU A 232 4.44 9.28 6.20
N PHE A 233 4.98 8.83 7.33
CA PHE A 233 6.36 8.30 7.39
C PHE A 233 6.54 7.10 6.46
N THR A 234 5.61 6.13 6.52
CA THR A 234 5.66 4.93 5.69
C THR A 234 5.65 5.27 4.21
N LEU A 235 4.72 6.14 3.78
CA LEU A 235 4.62 6.54 2.38
C LEU A 235 5.82 7.37 1.92
N THR A 236 6.41 8.16 2.82
CA THR A 236 7.62 8.94 2.53
C THR A 236 8.81 8.03 2.25
N VAL A 237 9.05 7.04 3.11
CA VAL A 237 10.12 6.05 2.90
C VAL A 237 9.86 5.26 1.62
N GLN A 238 8.63 4.76 1.42
CA GLN A 238 8.27 4.01 0.20
C GLN A 238 8.48 4.81 -1.08
N TYR A 239 8.17 6.11 -1.06
CA TYR A 239 8.38 6.97 -2.22
C TYR A 239 9.86 7.09 -2.55
N HIS A 240 10.71 7.38 -1.58
CA HIS A 240 12.14 7.56 -1.82
C HIS A 240 12.88 6.26 -2.12
N ASP A 241 12.46 5.14 -1.53
CA ASP A 241 12.97 3.80 -1.88
C ASP A 241 12.65 3.45 -3.34
N HIS A 242 11.45 3.81 -3.81
CA HIS A 242 11.05 3.54 -5.20
C HIS A 242 11.86 4.35 -6.23
N HIS A 243 12.29 5.57 -5.88
CA HIS A 243 13.05 6.46 -6.76
C HIS A 243 14.57 6.41 -6.49
N HIS A 244 15.03 5.48 -5.65
CA HIS A 244 16.42 5.38 -5.22
C HIS A 244 17.40 5.20 -6.40
N GLU A 245 17.04 4.37 -7.39
CA GLU A 245 17.87 4.19 -8.59
C GLU A 245 17.97 5.46 -9.45
N GLU A 246 16.88 6.23 -9.55
CA GLU A 246 16.85 7.50 -10.30
C GLU A 246 17.77 8.54 -9.64
N TYR A 247 17.73 8.65 -8.31
CA TYR A 247 18.62 9.54 -7.55
C TYR A 247 20.09 9.19 -7.76
N HIS A 248 20.42 7.90 -7.79
CA HIS A 248 21.78 7.42 -8.06
C HIS A 248 22.26 7.72 -9.48
N LEU A 249 21.42 7.50 -10.49
CA LEU A 249 21.77 7.74 -11.89
C LEU A 249 22.01 9.23 -12.16
N ASP A 250 21.22 10.10 -11.54
CA ASP A 250 21.31 11.55 -11.71
C ASP A 250 22.32 12.24 -10.77
N ALA A 251 23.02 11.47 -9.91
CA ALA A 251 23.88 11.99 -8.84
C ALA A 251 23.20 13.06 -7.96
N LYS A 252 21.88 12.95 -7.77
CA LYS A 252 21.09 13.89 -6.97
C LYS A 252 21.02 13.40 -5.52
N GLN A 253 21.20 14.32 -4.58
CA GLN A 253 20.80 14.06 -3.19
C GLN A 253 19.29 13.77 -3.13
N VAL A 254 18.90 12.89 -2.22
CA VAL A 254 17.49 12.58 -1.96
C VAL A 254 16.77 13.89 -1.59
N PRO A 255 15.76 14.31 -2.36
CA PRO A 255 15.10 15.58 -2.11
C PRO A 255 14.24 15.49 -0.86
N ASN A 256 14.29 16.52 -0.01
CA ASN A 256 13.40 16.65 1.16
C ASN A 256 11.96 17.08 0.78
N LYS A 257 11.45 16.58 -0.36
CA LYS A 257 10.11 16.85 -0.88
C LYS A 257 9.48 15.55 -1.32
N THR A 258 8.35 15.22 -0.71
CA THR A 258 7.66 13.94 -0.94
C THR A 258 6.21 14.21 -1.35
N PRO A 259 5.82 13.92 -2.61
CA PRO A 259 4.43 14.04 -3.01
C PRO A 259 3.62 12.85 -2.47
N LEU A 260 2.55 13.13 -1.71
CA LEU A 260 1.67 12.11 -1.14
C LEU A 260 0.22 12.33 -1.59
N TYR A 261 -0.46 11.26 -2.01
CA TYR A 261 -1.89 11.31 -2.34
C TYR A 261 -2.75 10.86 -1.17
N ILE A 262 -3.85 11.59 -0.93
CA ILE A 262 -4.80 11.26 0.15
C ILE A 262 -5.42 9.86 0.00
N THR A 263 -5.55 9.36 -1.22
CA THR A 263 -6.03 8.00 -1.52
C THR A 263 -5.10 6.94 -0.96
N ASP A 264 -3.79 7.19 -1.01
CA ASP A 264 -2.77 6.24 -0.55
C ASP A 264 -2.74 6.23 0.98
N ILE A 265 -2.89 7.41 1.61
CA ILE A 265 -3.06 7.54 3.06
C ILE A 265 -4.31 6.80 3.54
N LEU A 266 -5.44 6.97 2.85
CA LEU A 266 -6.70 6.27 3.17
C LEU A 266 -6.54 4.75 3.03
N SER A 267 -5.93 4.29 1.95
CA SER A 267 -5.67 2.87 1.69
C SER A 267 -4.78 2.27 2.77
N LEU A 268 -3.67 2.93 3.11
CA LEU A 268 -2.74 2.48 4.14
C LEU A 268 -3.38 2.49 5.54
N ARG A 269 -4.26 3.45 5.82
CA ARG A 269 -5.06 3.51 7.06
C ARG A 269 -6.23 2.52 7.09
N GLY A 270 -6.47 1.76 6.02
CA GLY A 270 -7.62 0.84 5.92
C GLY A 270 -8.97 1.56 5.95
N LYS A 271 -9.04 2.83 5.51
CA LYS A 271 -10.26 3.63 5.49
C LYS A 271 -10.87 3.57 4.09
N LYS A 272 -12.20 3.37 4.04
CA LYS A 272 -12.94 3.40 2.78
C LYS A 272 -12.91 4.82 2.20
N ASP A 273 -12.53 4.92 0.93
CA ASP A 273 -12.53 6.18 0.20
C ASP A 273 -13.95 6.77 0.14
N SER A 274 -14.15 7.86 0.87
CA SER A 274 -15.42 8.59 0.99
C SER A 274 -15.14 10.04 1.38
N GLY A 275 -16.09 10.94 1.14
CA GLY A 275 -15.97 12.36 1.52
C GLY A 275 -15.59 12.55 2.99
N PRO A 276 -16.38 12.01 3.95
CA PRO A 276 -16.07 12.15 5.37
C PRO A 276 -14.72 11.56 5.78
N ALA A 277 -14.29 10.46 5.15
CA ALA A 277 -12.99 9.86 5.45
C ALA A 277 -11.84 10.75 4.95
N ARG A 278 -11.99 11.36 3.75
CA ARG A 278 -11.02 12.33 3.22
C ARG A 278 -10.92 13.55 4.13
N ASP A 279 -12.06 14.09 4.57
CA ASP A 279 -12.09 15.25 5.46
C ASP A 279 -11.45 14.91 6.82
N SER A 280 -11.73 13.74 7.37
CA SER A 280 -11.07 13.27 8.60
C SER A 280 -9.55 13.14 8.46
N ILE A 281 -9.04 12.69 7.31
CA ILE A 281 -7.59 12.63 7.07
C ILE A 281 -7.01 14.03 6.91
N ARG A 282 -7.69 14.95 6.20
CA ARG A 282 -7.26 16.34 6.08
C ARG A 282 -7.19 17.03 7.43
N ASP A 283 -8.22 16.87 8.27
CA ASP A 283 -8.24 17.42 9.62
C ASP A 283 -7.10 16.86 10.49
N SER A 284 -6.71 15.60 10.28
CA SER A 284 -5.59 14.98 10.98
C SER A 284 -4.25 15.54 10.51
N ILE A 285 -4.06 15.69 9.20
CA ILE A 285 -2.87 16.31 8.61
C ILE A 285 -2.75 17.77 9.04
N ASP A 286 -3.86 18.52 9.04
CA ASP A 286 -3.90 19.91 9.49
C ASP A 286 -3.47 20.04 10.95
N ARG A 287 -3.92 19.14 11.84
CA ARG A 287 -3.44 19.13 13.22
C ARG A 287 -1.95 18.78 13.31
N ILE A 288 -1.46 17.85 12.49
CA ILE A 288 -0.04 17.48 12.46
C ILE A 288 0.82 18.68 12.04
N GLU A 289 0.45 19.35 10.93
CA GLU A 289 1.17 20.49 10.36
C GLU A 289 1.22 21.69 11.30
N PHE A 290 0.13 21.97 12.01
CA PHE A 290 0.05 23.16 12.87
C PHE A 290 0.37 22.88 14.34
N THR A 291 0.91 21.72 14.71
CA THR A 291 1.29 21.42 16.10
C THR A 291 2.79 21.59 16.31
N ASP A 292 3.14 22.52 17.19
CA ASP A 292 4.50 22.76 17.64
C ASP A 292 4.73 22.07 18.98
N PHE A 293 5.91 21.50 19.15
CA PHE A 293 6.36 20.91 20.41
C PHE A 293 7.57 21.69 20.92
N GLN A 294 7.56 22.00 22.21
CA GLN A 294 8.64 22.71 22.87
C GLN A 294 9.05 21.95 24.12
N LEU A 295 10.29 21.48 24.16
CA LEU A 295 10.83 20.77 25.29
C LEU A 295 11.72 21.70 26.13
N HIS A 296 11.43 21.75 27.42
CA HIS A 296 12.16 22.53 28.42
C HIS A 296 12.81 21.59 29.43
N GLU A 297 14.14 21.49 29.41
CA GLU A 297 14.86 20.70 30.42
C GLU A 297 14.94 21.47 31.74
N LEU A 298 14.39 20.90 32.82
CA LEU A 298 14.34 21.59 34.13
C LEU A 298 15.64 21.45 34.93
N THR A 299 16.42 20.41 34.65
CA THR A 299 17.66 20.08 35.38
C THR A 299 18.89 20.06 34.47
N GLY A 300 18.79 20.58 33.24
CA GLY A 300 19.89 20.62 32.29
C GLY A 300 20.98 21.58 32.76
N ARG A 301 22.12 21.04 33.22
CA ARG A 301 23.39 21.78 33.29
C ARG A 301 24.08 21.63 31.93
N TRP A 302 23.79 22.54 31.01
CA TRP A 302 24.60 22.71 29.81
C TRP A 302 25.41 24.01 29.94
N LEU A 303 26.74 23.86 29.90
CA LEU A 303 27.68 24.95 29.73
C LEU A 303 27.66 25.35 28.25
N SER A 304 26.93 26.41 27.90
CA SER A 304 27.31 27.15 26.69
C SER A 304 28.55 27.97 27.04
N GLU A 305 29.48 28.16 26.09
CA GLU A 305 30.78 28.81 26.34
C GLU A 305 30.67 30.19 27.03
N ASN A 306 29.51 30.85 26.92
CA ASN A 306 29.22 32.16 27.52
C ASN A 306 28.14 32.16 28.62
N MET A 307 27.49 31.03 28.95
CA MET A 307 26.51 30.93 30.04
C MET A 307 26.60 29.58 30.76
N PRO A 308 27.17 29.54 31.98
CA PRO A 308 27.42 28.30 32.72
C PRO A 308 26.18 27.71 33.43
N GLU A 309 25.06 28.44 33.51
CA GLU A 309 23.79 27.97 34.09
C GLU A 309 22.59 28.38 33.22
N ALA A 310 22.55 27.92 31.96
CA ALA A 310 21.42 28.18 31.07
C ALA A 310 20.46 26.98 30.96
N SER A 311 19.16 27.23 31.06
CA SER A 311 18.11 26.25 30.70
C SER A 311 17.92 26.23 29.19
N LYS A 312 18.04 25.05 28.56
CA LYS A 312 17.84 24.90 27.12
C LYS A 312 16.34 24.87 26.80
N VAL A 313 15.91 25.77 25.94
CA VAL A 313 14.55 25.83 25.39
C VAL A 313 14.66 25.55 23.90
N ILE A 314 14.05 24.45 23.42
CA ILE A 314 14.09 24.06 22.01
C ILE A 314 12.67 24.05 21.45
N VAL A 315 12.45 24.73 20.32
CA VAL A 315 11.13 24.88 19.66
C VAL A 315 11.15 24.12 18.34
N SER A 316 10.25 23.15 18.16
CA SER A 316 10.08 22.43 16.88
C SER A 316 8.71 22.64 16.28
N ASP A 317 8.67 22.93 14.97
CA ASP A 317 7.50 22.94 14.11
C ASP A 317 7.62 21.73 13.15
N PHE A 318 6.55 20.94 12.93
CA PHE A 318 6.56 19.72 12.11
C PHE A 318 6.24 19.96 10.63
#